data_AF-A0A7I9Y4L6-F1
#
_entry.id   AF-A0A7I9Y4L6-F1
#
_cell.length_a   1.000
_cell.length_b   1.000
_cell.length_c   1.000
_cell.angle_alpha   90.00
_cell.angle_beta   90.00
_cell.angle_gamma   90.00
#
_symmetry.space_group_name_H-M   'P 1'
#
loop_
_entity.id
_entity.type
_entity.pdbx_description
1 polymer ?
#
loop_
_entity_poly.entity_id
_entity_poly.type
_entity_poly.pdbx_seq_one_letter_code
_entity_poly.pdbx_strand_id
1 'polypeptide(L)'
;MLGLVLGLAGCDDATDAAPAKRLSMSSSIDTIDYGSFGTTSAVDCADGKSLNVAGSNNRLTVRGRCEAVNVAGADNRITVERVDKSLTITGLNNSVTYRAGEPSVDDRGSGNTIAGSR
;
A
#
# COMPACT_ATOMS: atom_id res chain seq x y z
N MET A 1 -25.69 -38.74 -61.93
CA MET A 1 -25.83 -38.97 -60.47
C MET A 1 -24.77 -38.14 -59.79
N LEU A 2 -25.12 -36.88 -59.53
CA LEU A 2 -24.24 -35.81 -59.08
C LEU A 2 -24.35 -35.74 -57.55
N GLY A 3 -23.26 -35.96 -56.84
CA GLY A 3 -23.24 -35.85 -55.38
C GLY A 3 -23.23 -34.39 -54.94
N LEU A 4 -23.86 -34.11 -53.79
CA LEU A 4 -23.52 -32.94 -52.99
C LEU A 4 -23.85 -33.21 -51.52
N VAL A 5 -22.80 -33.16 -50.69
CA VAL A 5 -22.82 -33.26 -49.24
C VAL A 5 -23.37 -31.94 -48.67
N LEU A 6 -24.35 -32.01 -47.76
CA LEU A 6 -24.80 -30.86 -46.97
C LEU A 6 -24.27 -31.04 -45.54
N GLY A 7 -23.32 -30.17 -45.19
CA GLY A 7 -22.63 -30.15 -43.90
C GLY A 7 -23.44 -29.51 -42.77
N LEU A 8 -22.94 -29.75 -41.55
CA LEU A 8 -23.42 -29.18 -40.29
C LEU A 8 -23.00 -27.71 -40.14
N ALA A 9 -23.90 -26.87 -39.68
CA ALA A 9 -23.64 -25.61 -38.97
C ALA A 9 -24.84 -25.44 -38.02
N GLY A 10 -24.68 -25.49 -36.70
CA GLY A 10 -23.86 -24.59 -35.91
C GLY A 10 -24.71 -23.37 -35.61
N CYS A 11 -25.50 -23.41 -34.52
CA CYS A 11 -26.21 -22.23 -34.04
C CYS A 11 -25.17 -21.38 -33.30
N ASP A 12 -24.64 -20.38 -33.99
CA ASP A 12 -23.73 -19.42 -33.43
C ASP A 12 -24.58 -18.34 -32.71
N ASP A 13 -24.83 -18.53 -31.40
CA ASP A 13 -25.39 -17.50 -30.53
C ASP A 13 -24.33 -16.40 -30.32
N ALA A 14 -24.24 -15.47 -31.28
CA ALA A 14 -23.46 -14.25 -31.14
C ALA A 14 -24.15 -13.33 -30.12
N THR A 15 -23.89 -13.57 -28.84
CA THR A 15 -24.21 -12.61 -27.79
C THR A 15 -23.17 -11.50 -27.87
N ASP A 16 -23.57 -10.38 -28.46
CA ASP A 16 -22.79 -9.16 -28.59
C ASP A 16 -22.53 -8.57 -27.18
N ALA A 17 -21.53 -9.13 -26.51
CA ALA A 17 -20.99 -8.59 -25.28
C ALA A 17 -20.18 -7.35 -25.65
N ALA A 18 -20.80 -6.18 -25.44
CA ALA A 18 -20.14 -4.88 -25.51
C ALA A 18 -18.73 -4.96 -24.90
N PRO A 19 -17.71 -4.31 -25.50
CA PRO A 19 -16.36 -4.39 -25.00
C PRO A 19 -16.37 -3.89 -23.55
N ALA A 20 -16.11 -4.80 -22.60
CA ALA A 20 -15.85 -4.42 -21.23
C ALA A 20 -14.78 -3.32 -21.30
N LYS A 21 -15.18 -2.10 -20.95
CA LYS A 21 -14.29 -0.94 -20.89
C LYS A 21 -13.15 -1.38 -19.99
N ARG A 22 -12.01 -1.74 -20.58
CA ARG A 22 -10.82 -2.09 -19.82
C ARG A 22 -10.50 -0.85 -19.03
N LEU A 23 -10.81 -0.87 -17.72
CA LEU A 23 -10.22 0.10 -16.82
C LEU A 23 -8.72 -0.11 -16.99
N SER A 24 -8.07 0.81 -17.69
CA SER A 24 -6.65 0.97 -17.59
C SER A 24 -6.40 1.42 -16.16
N MET A 25 -6.38 0.45 -15.24
CA MET A 25 -5.71 0.61 -13.96
C MET A 25 -4.25 0.75 -14.36
N SER A 26 -3.81 1.99 -14.52
CA SER A 26 -2.42 2.31 -14.29
C SER A 26 -2.16 1.90 -12.85
N SER A 27 -1.72 0.65 -12.64
CA SER A 27 -1.33 0.13 -11.33
C SER A 27 -0.02 0.78 -10.91
N SER A 28 -0.02 2.10 -10.77
CA SER A 28 0.95 2.80 -9.95
C SER A 28 0.48 2.60 -8.51
N ILE A 29 0.70 1.41 -7.97
CA ILE A 29 0.50 1.17 -6.54
C ILE A 29 1.66 1.91 -5.85
N ASP A 30 1.43 3.19 -5.59
CA ASP A 30 2.39 4.09 -4.93
C ASP A 30 2.26 4.03 -3.41
N THR A 31 1.55 3.03 -2.89
CA THR A 31 1.38 2.78 -1.46
C THR A 31 1.73 1.34 -1.12
N ILE A 32 2.56 1.18 -0.09
CA ILE A 32 2.93 -0.11 0.48
C ILE A 32 2.07 -0.31 1.73
N ASP A 33 1.40 -1.45 1.83
CA ASP A 33 0.63 -1.82 3.02
C ASP A 33 1.39 -2.86 3.83
N TYR A 34 1.72 -2.52 5.08
CA TYR A 34 2.29 -3.43 6.06
C TYR A 34 1.25 -3.69 7.17
N GLY A 35 0.65 -4.89 7.13
CA GLY A 35 -0.28 -5.35 8.14
C GLY A 35 0.24 -6.62 8.81
N SER A 36 0.55 -6.56 10.11
CA SER A 36 1.07 -7.70 10.84
C SER A 36 0.82 -7.60 12.34
N PHE A 37 1.12 -8.67 13.09
CA PHE A 37 1.00 -8.69 14.55
C PHE A 37 2.22 -9.36 15.18
N GLY A 38 2.91 -8.64 16.07
CA GLY A 38 4.03 -9.18 16.84
C GLY A 38 5.28 -9.50 16.02
N THR A 39 5.44 -8.94 14.82
CA THR A 39 6.58 -9.29 13.95
C THR A 39 7.69 -8.26 13.99
N THR A 40 8.90 -8.70 13.60
CA THR A 40 10.03 -7.80 13.30
C THR A 40 10.34 -7.91 11.82
N SER A 41 10.33 -6.81 11.09
CA SER A 41 10.45 -6.83 9.62
C SER A 41 11.06 -5.55 9.07
N ALA A 42 11.38 -5.57 7.78
CA ALA A 42 11.83 -4.40 7.04
C ALA A 42 11.03 -4.22 5.75
N VAL A 43 10.78 -2.96 5.38
CA VAL A 43 10.09 -2.54 4.17
C VAL A 43 10.94 -1.47 3.47
N ASP A 44 10.93 -1.45 2.14
CA ASP A 44 11.62 -0.45 1.34
C ASP A 44 10.58 0.45 0.64
N CYS A 45 10.55 1.74 0.99
CA CYS A 45 9.71 2.75 0.33
C CYS A 45 10.20 3.10 -1.08
N ALA A 46 11.33 2.52 -1.50
CA ALA A 46 12.03 2.88 -2.72
C ALA A 46 12.24 4.40 -2.75
N ASP A 47 11.93 5.04 -3.88
CA ASP A 47 12.08 6.49 -4.08
C ASP A 47 10.74 7.22 -4.11
N GLY A 48 9.98 7.15 -3.02
CA GLY A 48 8.83 8.03 -2.78
C GLY A 48 7.49 7.34 -2.66
N LYS A 49 7.44 6.02 -2.42
CA LYS A 49 6.15 5.37 -2.13
C LYS A 49 5.64 5.82 -0.75
N SER A 50 4.34 5.77 -0.57
CA SER A 50 3.69 5.92 0.72
C SER A 50 3.67 4.59 1.45
N LEU A 51 3.61 4.63 2.78
CA LEU A 51 3.54 3.44 3.63
C LEU A 51 2.33 3.52 4.56
N ASN A 52 1.52 2.47 4.59
CA ASN A 52 0.48 2.26 5.59
C ASN A 52 0.90 1.15 6.54
N VAL A 53 0.82 1.40 7.84
CA VAL A 53 1.11 0.44 8.90
C VAL A 53 -0.14 0.17 9.72
N ALA A 54 -0.53 -1.11 9.77
CA ALA A 54 -1.65 -1.61 10.53
C ALA A 54 -1.25 -2.82 11.39
N GLY A 55 -2.12 -3.15 12.35
CA GLY A 55 -1.91 -4.23 13.32
C GLY A 55 -1.14 -3.77 14.56
N SER A 56 -0.55 -4.71 15.31
CA SER A 56 -0.04 -4.37 16.64
C SER A 56 1.27 -5.05 17.04
N ASN A 57 2.01 -4.43 17.96
CA ASN A 57 3.25 -4.97 18.52
C ASN A 57 4.33 -5.28 17.48
N ASN A 58 4.35 -4.55 16.35
CA ASN A 58 5.36 -4.76 15.32
C ASN A 58 6.61 -3.92 15.55
N ARG A 59 7.77 -4.45 15.13
CA ARG A 59 9.03 -3.72 14.98
C ARG A 59 9.37 -3.59 13.50
N LEU A 60 9.16 -2.42 12.93
CA LEU A 60 9.32 -2.19 11.50
C LEU A 60 10.52 -1.26 11.23
N THR A 61 11.43 -1.69 10.35
CA THR A 61 12.47 -0.84 9.77
C THR A 61 12.12 -0.46 8.35
N VAL A 62 11.96 0.83 8.07
CA VAL A 62 11.57 1.35 6.77
C VAL A 62 12.77 2.03 6.12
N ARG A 63 13.18 1.51 4.97
CA ARG A 63 14.30 1.99 4.16
C ARG A 63 13.82 2.86 3.01
N GLY A 64 14.74 3.64 2.45
CA GLY A 64 14.48 4.53 1.34
C GLY A 64 13.73 5.79 1.74
N ARG A 65 13.14 6.45 0.74
CA ARG A 65 12.42 7.72 0.91
C ARG A 65 10.93 7.45 0.84
N CYS A 66 10.22 7.66 1.94
CA CYS A 66 8.76 7.61 1.93
C CYS A 66 8.19 9.02 1.69
N GLU A 67 7.19 9.15 0.83
CA GLU A 67 6.46 10.42 0.72
C GLU A 67 5.56 10.64 1.94
N ALA A 68 4.73 9.65 2.25
CA ALA A 68 3.81 9.67 3.38
C ALA A 68 3.90 8.38 4.18
N VAL A 69 3.72 8.47 5.50
CA VAL A 69 3.62 7.32 6.41
C VAL A 69 2.35 7.45 7.24
N ASN A 70 1.49 6.42 7.22
CA ASN A 70 0.27 6.35 8.01
C ASN A 70 0.36 5.18 8.99
N VAL A 71 0.10 5.43 10.28
CA VAL A 71 0.18 4.42 11.34
C VAL A 71 -1.13 4.37 12.12
N ALA A 72 -1.95 3.35 11.84
CA ALA A 72 -3.27 3.18 12.46
C ALA A 72 -3.30 2.16 13.62
N GLY A 73 -2.25 1.34 13.73
CA GLY A 73 -2.17 0.22 14.67
C GLY A 73 -1.88 0.58 16.13
N ALA A 74 -1.59 -0.43 16.96
CA ALA A 74 -1.23 -0.21 18.37
C ALA A 74 0.14 -0.78 18.76
N ASP A 75 0.86 -0.10 19.65
CA ASP A 75 2.13 -0.57 20.21
C ASP A 75 3.20 -0.91 19.15
N ASN A 76 3.17 -0.25 17.98
CA ASN A 76 4.16 -0.47 16.94
C ASN A 76 5.40 0.39 17.21
N ARG A 77 6.58 -0.18 16.96
CA ARG A 77 7.87 0.53 16.96
C ARG A 77 8.42 0.58 15.54
N ILE A 78 8.42 1.78 14.95
CA ILE A 78 8.74 2.01 13.55
C ILE A 78 9.94 2.95 13.45
N THR A 79 10.95 2.56 12.67
CA THR A 79 12.10 3.40 12.34
C THR A 79 12.16 3.62 10.84
N VAL A 80 12.11 4.87 10.40
CA VAL A 80 12.06 5.28 8.99
C VAL A 80 13.34 6.04 8.63
N GLU A 81 13.87 5.81 7.43
CA GLU A 81 15.03 6.55 6.93
C GLU A 81 14.70 8.00 6.61
N ARG A 82 13.71 8.24 5.75
CA ARG A 82 13.28 9.60 5.39
C ARG A 82 11.78 9.65 5.14
N VAL A 83 11.14 10.72 5.63
CA VAL A 83 9.75 11.05 5.33
C VAL A 83 9.68 12.48 4.81
N ASP A 84 9.16 12.67 3.60
CA ASP A 84 9.22 13.97 2.94
C ASP A 84 7.99 14.85 3.19
N LYS A 85 6.77 14.29 3.11
CA LYS A 85 5.53 15.09 3.10
C LYS A 85 4.74 14.97 4.39
N SER A 86 4.37 13.75 4.79
CA SER A 86 3.45 13.58 5.93
C SER A 86 3.71 12.34 6.76
N LEU A 87 3.48 12.49 8.06
CA LEU A 87 3.43 11.40 9.03
C LEU A 87 2.10 11.50 9.78
N THR A 88 1.18 10.59 9.48
CA THR A 88 -0.13 10.53 10.16
C THR A 88 -0.13 9.36 11.13
N ILE A 89 -0.53 9.60 12.38
CA ILE A 89 -0.71 8.55 13.37
C ILE A 89 -2.11 8.64 13.93
N THR A 90 -2.92 7.61 13.71
CA THR A 90 -4.29 7.49 14.27
C THR A 90 -4.37 6.43 15.36
N GLY A 91 -3.33 5.61 15.50
CA GLY A 91 -3.26 4.51 16.43
C GLY A 91 -2.87 4.87 17.87
N LEU A 92 -2.63 3.85 18.69
CA LEU A 92 -2.33 4.00 20.12
C LEU A 92 -0.91 3.52 20.47
N ASN A 93 -0.22 4.25 21.34
CA ASN A 93 1.09 3.86 21.90
C ASN A 93 2.15 3.50 20.85
N ASN A 94 2.10 4.12 19.66
CA ASN A 94 3.09 3.87 18.63
C ASN A 94 4.35 4.71 18.88
N SER A 95 5.52 4.13 18.64
CA SER A 95 6.80 4.81 18.65
C SER A 95 7.32 4.91 17.22
N VAL A 96 7.35 6.11 16.66
CA VAL A 96 7.85 6.37 15.31
C VAL A 96 9.10 7.23 15.38
N THR A 97 10.17 6.78 14.73
CA THR A 97 11.41 7.56 14.58
C THR A 97 11.72 7.72 13.11
N TYR A 98 12.06 8.92 12.66
CA TYR A 98 12.53 9.17 11.29
C TYR A 98 13.89 9.87 11.31
N ARG A 99 14.81 9.42 10.44
CA ARG A 99 16.20 9.89 10.44
C ARG A 99 16.41 11.19 9.67
N ALA A 100 15.60 11.46 8.65
CA ALA A 100 15.70 12.66 7.82
C ALA A 100 14.33 13.10 7.30
N GLY A 101 14.26 14.34 6.81
CA GLY A 101 13.06 14.95 6.26
C GLY A 101 12.31 15.80 7.27
N GLU A 102 11.36 16.58 6.77
CA GLU A 102 10.57 17.53 7.56
C GLU A 102 9.07 17.32 7.27
N PRO A 103 8.51 16.13 7.59
CA PRO A 103 7.12 15.85 7.31
C PRO A 103 6.20 16.72 8.16
N SER A 104 5.03 17.06 7.62
CA SER A 104 3.92 17.53 8.44
C SER A 104 3.45 16.36 9.31
N VAL A 105 3.61 16.50 10.63
CA VAL A 105 3.22 15.48 11.61
C VAL A 105 1.79 15.74 12.06
N ASP A 106 0.95 14.72 11.96
CA ASP A 106 -0.47 14.74 12.31
C ASP A 106 -0.82 13.53 13.18
N ASP A 107 -0.70 13.71 14.49
CA ASP A 107 -1.01 12.71 15.49
C ASP A 107 -2.42 12.94 16.05
N ARG A 108 -3.34 12.06 15.64
CA ARG A 108 -4.73 12.00 16.13
C ARG A 108 -4.95 10.86 17.13
N GLY A 109 -3.89 10.12 17.45
CA GLY A 109 -3.94 8.98 18.35
C GLY A 109 -3.72 9.37 19.81
N SER A 110 -3.34 8.39 20.62
CA SER A 110 -3.03 8.61 22.04
C SER A 110 -1.82 7.79 22.48
N GLY A 111 -0.97 8.39 23.32
CA GLY A 111 0.25 7.75 23.84
C GLY A 111 1.36 7.56 22.81
N ASN A 112 1.25 8.17 21.63
CA ASN A 112 2.26 8.04 20.58
C ASN A 112 3.52 8.86 20.93
N THR A 113 4.68 8.36 20.51
CA THR A 113 5.98 9.02 20.64
C THR A 113 6.59 9.18 19.26
N ILE A 114 6.95 10.42 18.91
CA ILE A 114 7.51 10.76 17.60
C ILE A 114 8.87 11.41 17.81
N ALA A 115 9.90 10.90 17.14
CA ALA A 115 11.26 11.45 17.19
C ALA A 115 11.81 11.64 15.78
N GLY A 116 12.18 12.88 15.43
CA GLY A 116 12.85 13.21 14.18
C GLY A 116 14.25 13.77 14.43
N SER A 117 15.23 13.34 13.65
CA SER A 117 16.49 14.08 13.51
C SER A 117 16.33 15.10 12.38
N ARG A 118 16.35 16.39 12.74
CA ARG A 118 16.36 17.52 11.82
C ARG A 118 17.72 17.68 11.17
#